data_AF-A0A854ZQM8-F1
#
_entry.id   AF-A0A854ZQM8-F1
#
_cell.length_a   1.000
_cell.length_b   1.000
_cell.length_c   1.000
_cell.angle_alpha   90.00
_cell.angle_beta   90.00
_cell.angle_gamma   90.00
#
_symmetry.space_group_name_H-M   'P 1'
#
loop_
_entity.id
_entity.type
_entity.pdbx_description
1 polymer ?
#
loop_
_entity_poly.entity_id
_entity_poly.type
_entity_poly.pdbx_seq_one_letter_code
_entity_poly.pdbx_strand_id
1 'polypeptide(L)'
;MEFSDQIKQLRKENNLSQVQYAKKLHVTRQAVSNWKNNRNLLDLEMLIEINRVFHISLDQLILGDDNMNKMTQKLIKDTDENRKAKYNMITTLIGGFLMIVGFVCFFIKANSVEYVDKQGFLHENFYLILVGYLFLFAGIIVLIAGGIVYLRNKHKHKKRAP
;
A
#
# COMPACT_ATOMS: atom_id res chain seq x y z
N MET A 1 -19.55 2.12 14.88
CA MET A 1 -20.54 1.42 15.72
C MET A 1 -19.86 1.02 17.01
N GLU A 2 -20.60 1.07 18.11
CA GLU A 2 -20.12 0.58 19.41
C GLU A 2 -20.39 -0.92 19.54
N PHE A 3 -19.63 -1.61 20.39
CA PHE A 3 -19.81 -3.04 20.68
C PHE A 3 -21.26 -3.40 21.06
N SER A 4 -21.92 -2.54 21.83
CA SER A 4 -23.33 -2.72 22.24
C SER A 4 -24.30 -2.79 21.06
N ASP A 5 -23.99 -2.10 19.94
CA ASP A 5 -24.79 -2.13 18.72
C ASP A 5 -24.58 -3.43 17.95
N GLN A 6 -23.38 -4.01 17.99
CA GLN A 6 -23.09 -5.31 17.39
C GLN A 6 -23.90 -6.43 18.03
N ILE A 7 -24.00 -6.45 19.36
CA ILE A 7 -24.84 -7.42 20.07
C ILE A 7 -26.33 -7.24 19.71
N LYS A 8 -26.78 -6.00 19.51
CA LYS A 8 -28.16 -5.74 19.05
C LYS A 8 -28.38 -6.28 17.64
N GLN A 9 -27.42 -6.07 16.75
CA GLN A 9 -27.47 -6.48 15.35
C GLN A 9 -27.44 -7.99 15.23
N LEU A 10 -26.46 -8.66 15.83
CA LEU A 10 -26.32 -10.12 15.84
C LEU A 10 -27.60 -10.83 16.33
N ARG A 11 -28.21 -10.29 17.39
CA ARG A 11 -29.49 -10.80 17.90
C ARG A 11 -30.63 -10.65 16.88
N LYS A 12 -30.70 -9.50 16.19
CA LYS A 12 -31.73 -9.22 15.18
C LYS A 12 -31.55 -10.11 13.95
N GLU A 13 -30.32 -10.27 13.46
CA GLU A 13 -29.99 -11.12 12.31
C GLU A 13 -30.36 -12.60 12.56
N ASN A 14 -30.24 -13.04 13.80
CA ASN A 14 -30.63 -14.39 14.22
C ASN A 14 -32.12 -14.51 14.60
N ASN A 15 -32.93 -13.44 14.49
CA ASN A 15 -34.35 -13.40 14.85
C ASN A 15 -34.65 -13.83 16.30
N LEU A 16 -33.76 -13.51 17.26
CA LEU A 16 -33.90 -13.93 18.64
C LEU A 16 -34.48 -12.82 19.53
N SER A 17 -35.40 -13.15 20.42
CA SER A 17 -35.73 -12.29 21.57
C SER A 17 -34.54 -12.18 22.53
N GLN A 18 -34.54 -11.16 23.41
CA GLN A 18 -33.49 -11.06 24.45
C GLN A 18 -33.42 -12.31 25.33
N VAL A 19 -34.56 -12.92 25.64
CA VAL A 19 -34.62 -14.13 26.47
C VAL A 19 -34.04 -15.33 25.71
N GLN A 20 -34.37 -15.49 24.44
CA GLN A 20 -33.82 -16.58 23.62
C GLN A 20 -32.31 -16.41 23.39
N TYR A 21 -31.84 -15.18 23.18
CA TYR A 21 -30.41 -14.88 23.05
C TYR A 21 -29.65 -15.20 24.34
N ALA A 22 -30.21 -14.80 25.48
CA ALA A 22 -29.64 -15.11 26.80
C ALA A 22 -29.59 -16.62 27.06
N LYS A 23 -30.66 -17.34 26.72
CA LYS A 23 -30.72 -18.82 26.85
C LYS A 23 -29.67 -19.52 26.00
N LYS A 24 -29.43 -19.07 24.76
CA LYS A 24 -28.41 -19.65 23.87
C LYS A 24 -26.98 -19.47 24.39
N LEU A 25 -26.72 -18.39 25.12
CA LEU A 25 -25.41 -18.06 25.70
C LEU A 25 -25.31 -18.46 27.18
N HIS A 26 -26.29 -19.21 27.70
CA HIS A 26 -26.33 -19.63 29.11
C HIS A 26 -26.20 -18.48 30.14
N VAL A 27 -26.70 -17.28 29.80
CA VAL A 27 -26.67 -16.10 30.67
C VAL A 27 -28.08 -15.62 31.03
N THR A 28 -28.15 -14.68 31.98
CA THR A 28 -29.42 -14.04 32.34
C THR A 28 -29.85 -13.02 31.28
N ARG A 29 -31.17 -12.82 31.15
CA ARG A 29 -31.72 -11.74 30.31
C ARG A 29 -31.16 -10.37 30.71
N GLN A 30 -30.90 -10.16 31.99
CA GLN A 30 -30.34 -8.92 32.53
C GLN A 30 -28.93 -8.65 32.00
N ALA A 31 -28.08 -9.68 31.91
CA ALA A 31 -26.75 -9.56 31.33
C ALA A 31 -26.80 -9.06 29.88
N VAL A 32 -27.64 -9.69 29.04
CA VAL A 32 -27.86 -9.26 27.65
C VAL A 32 -28.43 -7.84 27.57
N SER A 33 -29.29 -7.44 28.50
CA SER A 33 -29.80 -6.07 28.58
C SER A 33 -28.68 -5.07 28.91
N ASN A 34 -27.81 -5.40 29.85
CA ASN A 34 -26.67 -4.56 30.24
C ASN A 34 -25.69 -4.38 29.08
N TRP A 35 -25.35 -5.44 28.35
CA TRP A 35 -24.43 -5.38 27.20
C TRP A 35 -24.99 -4.51 26.07
N LYS A 36 -26.28 -4.69 25.74
CA LYS A 36 -26.95 -3.88 24.70
C LYS A 36 -27.07 -2.40 25.08
N ASN A 37 -27.06 -2.08 26.37
CA ASN A 37 -27.19 -0.70 26.86
C ASN A 37 -25.85 -0.12 27.32
N ASN A 38 -24.73 -0.76 26.96
CA ASN A 38 -23.37 -0.32 27.29
C ASN A 38 -23.10 -0.15 28.80
N ARG A 39 -23.82 -0.90 29.65
CA ARG A 39 -23.71 -0.80 31.13
C ARG A 39 -22.63 -1.69 31.73
N ASN A 40 -22.20 -2.71 31.00
CA ASN A 40 -21.10 -3.59 31.42
C ASN A 40 -20.38 -4.14 30.19
N LEU A 41 -19.06 -4.28 30.27
CA LEU A 41 -18.26 -4.97 29.26
C LEU A 41 -18.37 -6.48 29.46
N LEU A 42 -18.27 -7.24 28.37
CA LEU A 42 -18.14 -8.68 28.45
C LEU A 42 -16.71 -9.07 28.81
N ASP A 43 -16.56 -10.22 29.46
CA ASP A 43 -15.26 -10.86 29.59
C ASP A 43 -14.87 -11.59 28.29
N LEU A 44 -13.62 -12.02 28.25
CA LEU A 44 -13.07 -12.74 27.10
C LEU A 44 -13.77 -14.09 26.88
N GLU A 45 -14.18 -14.76 27.96
CA GLU A 45 -14.84 -16.06 27.90
C GLU A 45 -16.19 -15.96 27.17
N MET A 46 -17.00 -14.95 27.50
CA MET A 46 -18.28 -14.72 26.83
C MET A 46 -18.12 -14.22 25.39
N LEU A 47 -17.05 -13.48 25.08
CA LEU A 47 -16.72 -13.16 23.69
C LEU A 47 -16.44 -14.42 22.86
N ILE A 48 -15.70 -15.38 23.44
CA ILE A 48 -15.43 -16.70 22.81
C ILE A 48 -16.72 -17.52 22.69
N GLU A 49 -17.58 -17.51 23.71
CA GLU A 49 -18.91 -18.15 23.69
C GLU A 49 -19.76 -17.63 22.52
N ILE A 50 -19.83 -16.30 22.36
CA ILE A 50 -20.59 -15.65 21.27
C ILE A 50 -20.02 -16.05 19.90
N ASN A 51 -18.70 -16.05 19.74
CA ASN A 51 -18.04 -16.53 18.52
C ASN A 51 -18.46 -17.98 18.22
N ARG A 52 -18.36 -18.89 19.20
CA ARG A 52 -18.71 -20.31 19.03
C ARG A 52 -20.17 -20.52 18.68
N VAL A 53 -21.09 -19.81 19.33
CA VAL A 53 -22.54 -20.00 19.16
C VAL A 53 -23.06 -19.40 17.87
N PHE A 54 -22.51 -18.26 17.44
CA PHE A 54 -23.01 -17.50 16.29
C PHE A 54 -22.08 -17.54 15.07
N HIS A 55 -20.93 -18.23 15.17
CA HIS A 55 -19.95 -18.40 14.10
C HIS A 55 -19.45 -17.07 13.50
N ILE A 56 -19.23 -16.07 14.35
CA ILE A 56 -18.68 -14.76 13.97
C ILE A 56 -17.25 -14.60 14.50
N SER A 57 -16.39 -13.93 13.76
CA SER A 57 -15.03 -13.67 14.26
C SER A 57 -15.04 -12.70 15.43
N LEU A 58 -14.08 -12.86 16.34
CA LEU A 58 -13.90 -11.91 17.46
C LEU A 58 -13.61 -10.50 16.93
N ASP A 59 -12.86 -10.39 15.84
CA ASP A 59 -12.58 -9.12 15.18
C ASP A 59 -13.87 -8.45 14.69
N GLN A 60 -14.76 -9.22 14.05
CA GLN A 60 -16.06 -8.72 13.62
C GLN A 60 -16.91 -8.31 14.81
N LEU A 61 -16.88 -9.05 15.92
CA LEU A 61 -17.67 -8.79 17.13
C LEU A 61 -17.16 -7.58 17.94
N ILE A 62 -15.87 -7.25 17.86
CA ILE A 62 -15.24 -6.16 18.61
C ILE A 62 -15.17 -4.87 17.78
N LEU A 63 -14.74 -4.98 16.52
CA LEU A 63 -14.50 -3.82 15.65
C LEU A 63 -15.77 -3.44 14.89
N GLY A 64 -16.59 -4.41 14.51
CA GLY A 64 -17.72 -4.22 13.61
C GLY A 64 -17.33 -4.20 12.15
N ASP A 65 -18.26 -4.64 11.29
CA ASP A 65 -18.04 -4.80 9.86
C ASP A 65 -17.53 -3.51 9.21
N ASP A 66 -18.07 -2.37 9.59
CA ASP A 66 -17.63 -1.07 9.08
C ASP A 66 -16.18 -0.75 9.43
N ASN A 67 -15.74 -1.02 10.66
CA ASN A 67 -14.37 -0.69 11.08
C ASN A 67 -13.37 -1.73 10.60
N MET A 68 -13.76 -3.01 10.56
CA MET A 68 -12.96 -4.07 9.94
C MET A 68 -12.74 -3.77 8.45
N ASN A 69 -13.78 -3.38 7.71
CA ASN A 69 -13.66 -2.97 6.32
C ASN A 69 -12.77 -1.73 6.17
N LYS A 70 -12.89 -0.72 7.03
CA LYS A 70 -12.00 0.46 7.02
C LYS A 70 -10.54 0.07 7.28
N MET A 71 -10.28 -0.82 8.24
CA MET A 71 -8.93 -1.29 8.55
C MET A 71 -8.34 -2.07 7.38
N THR A 72 -9.08 -3.03 6.82
CA THR A 72 -8.66 -3.78 5.63
C THR A 72 -8.43 -2.86 4.44
N GLN A 73 -9.31 -1.88 4.19
CA GLN A 73 -9.11 -0.89 3.13
C GLN A 73 -7.88 -0.01 3.37
N LYS A 74 -7.63 0.38 4.61
CA LYS A 74 -6.43 1.14 4.98
C LYS A 74 -5.16 0.31 4.72
N LEU A 75 -5.14 -0.95 5.14
CA LEU A 75 -4.00 -1.86 4.88
C LEU A 75 -3.74 -2.06 3.38
N ILE A 76 -4.81 -2.25 2.59
CA ILE A 76 -4.70 -2.35 1.12
C ILE A 76 -4.15 -1.06 0.53
N LYS A 77 -4.66 0.10 0.99
CA LYS A 77 -4.22 1.41 0.53
C LYS A 77 -2.75 1.68 0.88
N ASP A 78 -2.35 1.43 2.12
CA ASP A 78 -0.98 1.61 2.61
C ASP A 78 0.00 0.69 1.84
N THR A 79 -0.42 -0.54 1.54
CA THR A 79 0.35 -1.48 0.73
C THR A 79 0.52 -0.99 -0.71
N ASP A 80 -0.54 -0.49 -1.34
CA ASP A 80 -0.51 0.07 -2.70
C ASP A 80 0.35 1.35 -2.77
N GLU A 81 0.22 2.24 -1.78
CA GLU A 81 1.05 3.46 -1.67
C GLU A 81 2.54 3.11 -1.52
N ASN A 82 2.89 2.16 -0.65
CA ASN A 82 4.26 1.68 -0.49
C ASN A 82 4.80 1.06 -1.78
N ARG A 83 3.99 0.28 -2.50
CA ARG A 83 4.39 -0.33 -3.77
C ARG A 83 4.67 0.74 -4.84
N LYS A 84 3.82 1.75 -4.96
CA LYS A 84 4.03 2.88 -5.89
C LYS A 84 5.26 3.70 -5.54
N ALA A 85 5.50 3.96 -4.26
CA ALA A 85 6.70 4.67 -3.80
C ALA A 85 7.98 3.91 -4.18
N LYS A 86 7.99 2.58 -3.97
CA LYS A 86 9.10 1.72 -4.39
C LYS A 86 9.38 1.79 -5.89
N TYR A 87 8.35 1.71 -6.74
CA TYR A 87 8.55 1.83 -8.20
C TYR A 87 9.07 3.21 -8.61
N ASN A 88 8.55 4.30 -8.03
CA ASN A 88 9.05 5.64 -8.33
C ASN A 88 10.52 5.81 -7.92
N MET A 89 10.92 5.24 -6.79
CA MET A 89 12.31 5.24 -6.33
C MET A 89 13.21 4.47 -7.31
N ILE A 90 12.81 3.26 -7.72
CA ILE A 90 13.57 2.45 -8.68
C ILE A 90 13.72 3.17 -10.02
N THR A 91 12.65 3.74 -10.57
CA THR A 91 12.71 4.47 -11.85
C THR A 91 13.66 5.67 -11.78
N THR A 92 13.66 6.40 -10.66
CA THR A 92 14.56 7.54 -10.46
C THR A 92 16.02 7.10 -10.36
N LEU A 93 16.29 5.99 -9.65
CA LEU A 93 17.63 5.41 -9.55
C LEU A 93 18.16 4.94 -10.90
N ILE A 94 17.34 4.23 -11.69
CA ILE A 94 17.72 3.76 -13.03
C ILE A 94 18.03 4.95 -13.95
N GLY A 95 17.17 5.98 -13.95
CA GLY A 95 17.40 7.18 -14.75
C GLY A 95 18.68 7.93 -14.37
N GLY A 96 18.94 8.07 -13.07
CA GLY A 96 20.17 8.68 -12.55
C GLY A 96 21.42 7.87 -12.90
N PHE A 97 21.35 6.53 -12.79
CA PHE A 97 22.45 5.65 -13.18
C PHE A 97 22.78 5.77 -14.67
N LEU A 98 21.78 5.76 -15.55
CA LEU A 98 21.98 5.94 -17.00
C LEU A 98 22.65 7.29 -17.32
N MET A 99 22.29 8.35 -16.59
CA MET A 99 22.93 9.66 -16.75
C MET A 99 24.41 9.62 -16.36
N ILE A 100 24.75 8.99 -15.22
CA ILE A 100 26.13 8.83 -14.77
C ILE A 100 26.94 8.03 -15.80
N VAL A 101 26.40 6.92 -16.32
CA VAL A 101 27.05 6.14 -17.38
C VAL A 101 27.33 6.99 -18.62
N GLY A 102 26.37 7.81 -19.04
CA GLY A 102 26.57 8.76 -20.15
C GLY A 102 27.72 9.74 -19.91
N PHE A 103 27.80 10.34 -18.72
CA PHE A 103 28.92 11.23 -18.35
C PHE A 103 30.26 10.50 -18.26
N VAL A 104 30.29 9.26 -17.76
CA VAL A 104 31.49 8.44 -17.72
C VAL A 104 31.98 8.14 -19.13
N CYS A 105 31.10 7.86 -20.10
CA CYS A 105 31.49 7.69 -21.50
C CYS A 105 32.19 8.94 -22.07
N PHE A 106 31.67 10.14 -21.78
CA PHE A 106 32.32 11.39 -22.20
C PHE A 106 33.68 11.60 -21.52
N PHE A 107 33.78 11.28 -20.23
CA PHE A 107 35.04 11.37 -19.50
C PHE A 107 36.10 10.41 -20.07
N ILE A 108 35.71 9.18 -20.43
CA ILE A 108 36.61 8.22 -21.09
C ILE A 108 37.03 8.73 -22.46
N LYS A 109 36.11 9.26 -23.28
CA LYS A 109 36.47 9.83 -24.59
C LYS A 109 37.41 11.03 -24.44
N ALA A 110 37.19 11.91 -23.47
CA ALA A 110 38.05 13.07 -23.23
C ALA A 110 39.49 12.71 -22.84
N ASN A 111 39.69 11.55 -22.20
CA ASN A 111 41.01 11.06 -21.80
C ASN A 111 41.58 10.01 -22.77
N SER A 112 40.85 9.66 -23.84
CA SER A 112 41.30 8.67 -24.81
C SER A 112 42.40 9.27 -25.68
N VAL A 113 43.52 8.57 -25.80
CA VAL A 113 44.60 8.95 -26.72
C VAL A 113 44.14 8.75 -28.16
N GLU A 114 44.49 9.71 -29.01
CA GLU A 114 44.19 9.73 -30.44
C GLU A 114 45.51 9.60 -31.19
N TYR A 115 45.58 8.71 -32.19
CA TYR A 115 46.81 8.50 -32.96
C TYR A 115 46.51 8.25 -34.44
N VAL A 116 47.50 8.58 -35.27
CA VAL A 116 47.46 8.38 -36.72
C VAL A 116 48.35 7.20 -37.06
N ASP A 117 47.78 6.20 -37.73
CA ASP A 117 48.55 5.06 -38.19
C ASP A 117 49.46 5.44 -39.37
N LYS A 118 50.45 4.61 -39.70
CA LYS A 118 51.43 4.81 -40.78
C LYS A 118 50.80 5.02 -42.16
N GLN A 119 49.55 4.62 -42.34
CA GLN A 119 48.76 4.81 -43.55
C GLN A 119 48.03 6.18 -43.59
N GLY A 120 48.21 7.01 -42.56
CA GLY A 120 47.54 8.31 -42.42
C GLY A 120 46.13 8.23 -41.85
N PHE A 121 45.68 7.05 -41.39
CA PHE A 121 44.32 6.88 -40.84
C PHE A 121 44.27 7.24 -39.35
N LEU A 122 43.30 8.05 -38.95
CA LEU A 122 43.09 8.50 -37.58
C LEU A 122 42.26 7.47 -36.80
N HIS A 123 42.84 6.87 -35.77
CA HIS A 123 42.14 5.96 -34.87
C HIS A 123 41.61 6.71 -33.65
N GLU A 124 40.30 6.95 -33.65
CA GLU A 124 39.59 7.63 -32.59
C GLU A 124 38.33 6.88 -32.15
N ASN A 125 38.03 6.97 -30.86
CA ASN A 125 36.86 6.35 -30.25
C ASN A 125 35.57 7.16 -30.45
N PHE A 126 35.22 7.52 -31.69
CA PHE A 126 34.01 8.31 -32.00
C PHE A 126 32.71 7.68 -31.49
N TYR A 127 32.65 6.34 -31.38
CA TYR A 127 31.47 5.63 -30.90
C TYR A 127 31.09 6.02 -29.46
N LEU A 128 32.05 6.39 -28.60
CA LEU A 128 31.77 6.78 -27.21
C LEU A 128 30.93 8.06 -27.12
N ILE A 129 31.05 8.97 -28.09
CA ILE A 129 30.25 10.20 -28.15
C ILE A 129 28.79 9.83 -28.41
N LEU A 130 28.54 9.00 -29.42
CA LEU A 130 27.20 8.56 -29.79
C LEU A 130 26.55 7.76 -28.65
N VAL A 131 27.30 6.86 -28.03
CA VAL A 131 26.83 6.05 -26.90
C VAL A 131 26.58 6.91 -25.65
N GLY A 132 27.44 7.89 -25.37
CA GLY A 132 27.26 8.84 -24.28
C GLY A 132 25.95 9.63 -24.41
N TYR A 133 25.68 10.18 -25.60
CA TYR A 133 24.41 10.88 -25.86
C TYR A 133 23.20 9.95 -25.74
N LEU A 134 23.29 8.72 -26.26
CA LEU A 134 22.21 7.75 -26.16
C LEU A 134 21.82 7.47 -24.70
N PHE A 135 22.81 7.26 -23.82
CA PHE A 135 22.58 7.04 -22.40
C PHE A 135 22.01 8.27 -21.68
N LEU A 136 22.47 9.48 -22.01
CA LEU A 136 21.89 10.71 -21.47
C LEU A 136 20.43 10.89 -21.89
N PHE A 137 20.10 10.74 -23.18
CA PHE A 137 18.73 10.86 -23.66
C PHE A 137 17.82 9.79 -23.06
N ALA A 138 18.28 8.53 -23.01
CA ALA A 138 17.53 7.46 -22.37
C ALA A 138 17.27 7.75 -20.88
N GLY A 139 18.29 8.22 -20.15
CA GLY A 139 18.16 8.62 -18.74
C GLY A 139 17.15 9.75 -18.54
N ILE A 140 17.21 10.80 -19.37
CA ILE A 140 16.26 11.93 -19.33
C ILE A 140 14.84 11.45 -19.60
N ILE A 141 14.63 10.60 -20.62
CA ILE A 141 13.31 10.04 -20.95
C ILE A 141 12.74 9.26 -19.76
N VAL A 142 13.56 8.42 -19.12
CA VAL A 142 13.14 7.63 -17.95
C VAL A 142 12.75 8.53 -16.77
N LEU A 143 13.53 9.60 -16.51
CA LEU A 143 13.23 10.56 -15.45
C LEU A 143 11.97 11.38 -15.73
N ILE A 144 11.76 11.83 -16.97
CA ILE A 144 10.55 12.55 -17.38
C ILE A 144 9.33 11.63 -17.25
N ALA A 145 9.40 10.41 -17.79
CA ALA A 145 8.31 9.43 -17.69
C ALA A 145 7.98 9.10 -16.22
N GLY A 146 9.00 8.86 -15.39
CA GLY A 146 8.84 8.65 -13.94
C GLY A 146 8.22 9.86 -13.24
N GLY A 147 8.67 11.07 -13.58
CA GLY A 147 8.14 12.32 -13.05
C GLY A 147 6.66 12.55 -13.40
N ILE A 148 6.27 12.28 -14.65
CA ILE A 148 4.87 12.34 -15.10
C ILE A 148 4.01 11.34 -14.32
N VAL A 149 4.49 10.10 -14.14
CA VAL A 149 3.77 9.08 -13.36
C VAL A 149 3.62 9.51 -11.90
N TYR A 150 4.67 10.05 -11.30
CA TYR A 150 4.63 10.59 -9.93
C TYR A 150 3.62 11.73 -9.80
N LEU A 151 3.66 12.72 -10.69
CA LEU A 151 2.73 13.86 -10.70
C LEU A 151 1.28 13.41 -10.90
N ARG A 152 1.03 12.49 -11.84
CA ARG A 152 -0.31 11.93 -12.08
C ARG A 152 -0.83 11.23 -10.83
N ASN A 153 0.00 10.47 -10.13
CA ASN A 153 -0.38 9.80 -8.90
C ASN A 153 -0.65 10.80 -7.78
N LYS A 154 0.21 11.80 -7.59
CA LYS A 154 0.02 12.89 -6.61
C LYS A 154 -1.29 13.65 -6.86
N HIS A 155 -1.63 13.92 -8.12
CA HIS A 155 -2.86 14.62 -8.48
C HIS A 155 -4.12 13.75 -8.25
N LYS A 156 -4.05 12.44 -8.50
CA LYS A 156 -5.13 11.50 -8.14
C LYS A 156 -5.38 11.42 -6.63
N HIS A 157 -4.33 11.48 -5.81
CA HIS A 157 -4.48 11.53 -4.34
C HIS A 157 -5.13 12.84 -3.87
N LYS A 158 -4.75 14.00 -4.46
CA LYS A 158 -5.36 15.30 -4.12
C LYS A 158 -6.85 15.39 -4.47
N LYS A 159 -7.30 14.74 -5.55
CA LYS A 159 -8.73 14.69 -5.94
C LYS A 159 -9.58 13.72 -5.11
N ARG A 160 -8.97 12.84 -4.31
CA ARG A 160 -9.65 11.83 -3.48
C ARG A 160 -9.59 12.14 -1.98
N ALA A 161 -9.00 13.28 -1.60
CA ALA A 161 -9.04 13.76 -0.23
C ALA A 161 -10.43 14.38 0.03
N PRO A 162 -11.16 13.95 1.08
CA PRO A 162 -12.45 14.52 1.47
C PRO A 162 -12.32 15.97 1.92
#